data_AF-A0A6L3XID5-F1
#
_entry.id   AF-A0A6L3XID5-F1
#
_cell.length_a   1.000
_cell.length_b   1.000
_cell.length_c   1.000
_cell.angle_alpha   90.00
_cell.angle_beta   90.00
_cell.angle_gamma   90.00
#
_symmetry.space_group_name_H-M   'P 1'
#
loop_
_entity.id
_entity.type
_entity.pdbx_description
1 polymer ?
#
loop_
_entity_poly.entity_id
_entity_poly.type
_entity_poly.pdbx_seq_one_letter_code
_entity_poly.pdbx_strand_id
1 'polypeptide(L)'
;MPFTLGQRWISDTESELGLGTVVAVDARMVTLLFPATGENRLYARNDSPVTRVMFNPGDTVTSHEGWQLKVEDVKEENGLLAYIGTRLDTDETNVILREVLLDSNLVSSKPQDRLFAGQIDRMDRFSLRYRARKFQSEQYRMPWSGLRGQRTSLIPHQLNIAHDVGRRHAPRVLLADEVGLGKTIEAGMILH
;
A
#
# COMPACT_ATOMS: atom_id res chain seq x y z
N MET A 1 -11.59 -17.29 17.77
CA MET A 1 -11.04 -18.51 17.13
C MET A 1 -9.73 -18.88 17.82
N PRO A 2 -9.39 -20.17 17.98
CA PRO A 2 -8.10 -20.56 18.55
C PRO A 2 -6.96 -20.29 17.57
N PHE A 3 -5.86 -19.73 18.07
CA PHE A 3 -4.61 -19.60 17.32
C PHE A 3 -3.95 -20.98 17.17
N THR A 4 -3.51 -21.27 15.95
CA THR A 4 -2.71 -22.46 15.61
C THR A 4 -1.45 -22.02 14.88
N LEU A 5 -0.34 -22.72 15.13
CA LEU A 5 0.93 -22.49 14.44
C LEU A 5 0.77 -22.59 12.92
N GLY A 6 1.25 -21.58 12.19
CA GLY A 6 1.17 -21.51 10.73
C GLY A 6 0.01 -20.68 10.19
N GLN A 7 -0.96 -20.26 11.03
CA GLN A 7 -2.06 -19.40 10.59
C GLN A 7 -1.60 -18.01 10.17
N ARG A 8 -2.31 -17.39 9.23
CA ARG A 8 -2.03 -16.03 8.75
C ARG A 8 -2.98 -14.97 9.32
N TRP A 9 -2.42 -13.89 9.82
CA TRP A 9 -3.12 -12.82 10.55
C TRP A 9 -2.55 -11.45 10.21
N ILE A 10 -3.38 -10.40 10.27
CA ILE A 10 -2.94 -9.00 10.16
C ILE A 10 -3.09 -8.30 11.51
N SER A 11 -2.26 -7.27 11.74
CA SER A 11 -2.49 -6.30 12.82
C SER A 11 -3.53 -5.29 12.38
N ASP A 12 -4.54 -5.06 13.20
CA ASP A 12 -5.60 -4.08 12.91
C ASP A 12 -5.10 -2.64 13.10
N THR A 13 -4.05 -2.45 13.91
CA THR A 13 -3.47 -1.15 14.23
C THR A 13 -2.24 -0.81 13.39
N GLU A 14 -1.51 -1.82 12.91
CA GLU A 14 -0.23 -1.67 12.21
C GLU A 14 -0.28 -2.38 10.85
N SER A 15 -1.17 -1.90 9.97
CA SER A 15 -1.38 -2.47 8.64
C SER A 15 -0.13 -2.48 7.74
N GLU A 16 0.83 -1.59 8.01
CA GLU A 16 2.12 -1.49 7.33
C GLU A 16 3.02 -2.70 7.55
N LEU A 17 2.77 -3.51 8.59
CA LEU A 17 3.51 -4.75 8.84
C LEU A 17 3.15 -5.87 7.85
N GLY A 18 2.02 -5.73 7.13
CA GLY A 18 1.55 -6.75 6.19
C GLY A 18 1.01 -8.01 6.88
N LEU A 19 1.14 -9.15 6.20
CA LEU A 19 0.59 -10.43 6.66
C LEU A 19 1.57 -11.15 7.59
N GLY A 20 1.14 -11.37 8.84
CA GLY A 20 1.88 -12.11 9.86
C GLY A 20 1.55 -13.61 9.90
N THR A 21 2.48 -14.43 10.40
CA THR A 21 2.33 -15.87 10.63
C THR A 21 2.42 -16.18 12.12
N VAL A 22 1.52 -17.02 12.64
CA VAL A 22 1.64 -17.56 14.01
C VAL A 22 2.84 -18.49 14.10
N VAL A 23 3.87 -18.09 14.87
CA VAL A 23 5.12 -18.85 15.06
C VAL A 23 5.27 -19.43 16.47
N ALA A 24 4.53 -18.90 17.45
CA ALA A 24 4.46 -19.46 18.80
C ALA A 24 3.10 -19.17 19.43
N VAL A 25 2.61 -20.11 20.24
CA VAL A 25 1.37 -19.97 21.01
C VAL A 25 1.62 -20.46 22.43
N ASP A 26 1.47 -19.56 23.39
CA ASP A 26 1.58 -19.84 24.82
C ASP A 26 0.20 -19.81 25.50
N ALA A 27 0.17 -20.03 26.82
CA ALA A 27 -1.07 -20.03 27.58
C ALA A 27 -1.88 -18.72 27.45
N ARG A 28 -1.20 -17.56 27.39
CA ARG A 28 -1.84 -16.24 27.36
C ARG A 28 -1.42 -15.35 26.19
N MET A 29 -0.38 -15.73 25.45
CA MET A 29 0.21 -14.91 24.39
C MET A 29 0.29 -15.68 23.09
N VAL A 30 0.30 -14.94 21.98
CA VAL A 30 0.58 -15.44 20.63
C VAL A 30 1.66 -14.58 20.00
N THR A 31 2.62 -15.21 19.33
CA THR A 31 3.68 -14.53 18.59
C THR A 31 3.38 -14.60 17.10
N LEU A 32 3.28 -13.43 16.48
CA LEU A 32 3.17 -13.26 15.03
C LEU A 32 4.50 -12.77 14.45
N LEU A 33 5.06 -13.51 13.49
CA LEU A 33 6.16 -13.06 12.65
C LEU A 33 5.60 -12.35 11.42
N PHE A 34 6.02 -11.11 11.15
CA PHE A 34 5.66 -10.34 9.97
C PHE A 34 6.81 -10.37 8.96
N PRO A 35 6.78 -11.23 7.93
CA PRO A 35 7.95 -11.45 7.07
C PRO A 35 8.27 -10.25 6.16
N ALA A 36 7.29 -9.36 5.92
CA ALA A 36 7.50 -8.14 5.14
C ALA A 36 8.48 -7.17 5.82
N THR A 37 8.50 -7.13 7.15
CA THR A 37 9.42 -6.28 7.95
C THR A 37 10.48 -7.09 8.70
N GLY A 38 10.28 -8.41 8.85
CA GLY A 38 11.13 -9.29 9.64
C GLY A 38 10.90 -9.18 11.15
N GLU A 39 9.85 -8.46 11.58
CA GLU A 39 9.57 -8.24 13.00
C GLU A 39 8.65 -9.31 13.61
N ASN A 40 8.88 -9.60 14.89
CA ASN A 40 7.94 -10.38 15.70
C ASN A 40 7.12 -9.43 16.59
N ARG A 41 5.80 -9.62 16.62
CA ARG A 41 4.92 -8.96 17.60
C ARG A 41 4.25 -10.00 18.49
N LEU A 42 4.15 -9.66 19.76
CA LEU A 42 3.56 -10.49 20.79
C LEU A 42 2.20 -9.89 21.19
N TYR A 43 1.13 -10.66 21.05
CA TYR A 43 -0.23 -10.24 21.38
C TYR A 43 -0.83 -11.10 22.47
N ALA A 44 -1.76 -10.54 23.24
CA ALA A 44 -2.58 -11.33 24.15
C ALA A 44 -3.49 -12.28 23.35
N ARG A 45 -3.67 -13.51 23.81
CA ARG A 45 -4.54 -14.49 23.14
C ARG A 45 -6.01 -14.07 23.16
N ASN A 46 -6.41 -13.33 24.19
CA ASN A 46 -7.75 -12.78 24.34
C ASN A 46 -7.72 -11.30 23.95
N ASP A 47 -8.74 -10.84 23.22
CA ASP A 47 -8.94 -9.44 22.85
C ASP A 47 -7.74 -8.80 22.11
N SER A 48 -7.03 -9.59 21.29
CA SER A 48 -5.95 -9.06 20.47
C SER A 48 -6.49 -8.29 19.26
N PRO A 49 -5.87 -7.14 18.91
CA PRO A 49 -6.23 -6.35 17.74
C PRO A 49 -5.65 -6.97 16.47
N VAL A 50 -5.96 -8.25 16.23
CA VAL A 50 -5.49 -9.01 15.08
C VAL A 50 -6.66 -9.71 14.40
N THR A 51 -6.65 -9.68 13.07
CA THR A 51 -7.70 -10.28 12.24
C THR A 51 -7.13 -11.43 11.43
N ARG A 52 -7.83 -12.58 11.45
CA ARG A 52 -7.45 -13.75 10.67
C ARG A 52 -7.68 -13.47 9.20
N VAL A 53 -6.69 -13.76 8.36
CA VAL A 53 -6.81 -13.61 6.92
C VAL A 53 -7.23 -14.92 6.30
N MET A 54 -8.37 -14.89 5.61
CA MET A 54 -8.94 -16.04 4.92
C MET A 54 -9.43 -15.56 3.56
N PHE A 55 -9.14 -16.34 2.52
CA PHE A 55 -9.62 -16.09 1.16
C PHE A 55 -10.76 -17.05 0.82
N ASN A 56 -11.65 -16.62 -0.06
CA ASN A 56 -12.81 -17.40 -0.46
C ASN A 56 -12.65 -17.93 -1.91
N PRO A 57 -13.38 -18.98 -2.28
CA PRO A 57 -13.52 -19.36 -3.68
C PRO A 57 -13.89 -18.16 -4.57
N GLY A 58 -13.16 -17.97 -5.65
CA GLY A 58 -13.26 -16.83 -6.56
C GLY A 58 -12.23 -15.72 -6.32
N ASP A 59 -11.54 -15.70 -5.18
CA ASP A 59 -10.43 -14.77 -4.95
C ASP A 59 -9.16 -15.23 -5.70
N THR A 60 -8.31 -14.26 -6.04
CA THR A 60 -6.96 -14.51 -6.55
C THR A 60 -5.96 -14.22 -5.44
N VAL A 61 -5.13 -15.21 -5.12
CA VAL A 61 -4.08 -15.10 -4.09
C VAL A 61 -2.70 -15.22 -4.70
N THR A 62 -1.70 -14.65 -4.04
CA THR A 62 -0.29 -14.68 -4.49
C THR A 62 0.53 -15.53 -3.54
N SER A 63 1.31 -16.46 -4.09
CA SER A 63 2.30 -17.24 -3.36
C SER A 63 3.52 -16.38 -3.05
N HIS A 64 4.26 -16.69 -1.99
CA HIS A 64 5.56 -16.09 -1.69
C HIS A 64 6.60 -16.23 -2.83
N GLU A 65 6.40 -17.17 -3.76
CA GLU A 65 7.21 -17.34 -4.98
C GLU A 65 6.77 -16.41 -6.14
N GLY A 66 5.75 -15.57 -5.93
CA GLY A 66 5.28 -14.54 -6.86
C GLY A 66 4.22 -14.99 -7.87
N TRP A 67 3.96 -16.29 -8.01
CA TRP A 67 2.88 -16.79 -8.88
C TRP A 67 1.50 -16.66 -8.20
N GLN A 68 0.44 -16.67 -9.02
CA GLN A 68 -0.94 -16.44 -8.57
C GLN A 68 -1.81 -17.69 -8.71
N LEU A 69 -2.69 -17.90 -7.73
CA LEU A 69 -3.70 -18.94 -7.71
C LEU A 69 -5.09 -18.31 -7.73
N LYS A 70 -5.97 -18.75 -8.63
CA LYS A 70 -7.40 -18.50 -8.52
C LYS A 70 -8.01 -19.58 -7.66
N VAL A 71 -8.54 -19.21 -6.49
CA VAL A 71 -9.09 -20.13 -5.50
C VAL A 71 -10.42 -20.70 -6.00
N GLU A 72 -10.56 -22.02 -5.96
CA GLU A 72 -11.78 -22.75 -6.34
C GLU A 72 -12.39 -23.46 -5.12
N ASP A 73 -11.54 -23.97 -4.23
CA ASP A 73 -11.94 -24.64 -2.99
C ASP A 73 -10.98 -24.30 -1.84
N VAL A 74 -11.46 -24.39 -0.61
CA VAL A 74 -10.67 -24.13 0.60
C VAL A 74 -10.89 -25.27 1.59
N LYS A 75 -9.81 -25.97 1.92
CA LYS A 75 -9.83 -27.05 2.92
C LYS A 75 -9.24 -26.57 4.24
N GLU A 76 -9.93 -26.91 5.33
CA GLU A 76 -9.42 -26.69 6.68
C GLU A 76 -9.03 -28.03 7.32
N GLU A 77 -7.79 -28.12 7.78
CA GLU A 77 -7.29 -29.28 8.52
C GLU A 77 -6.49 -28.81 9.74
N ASN A 78 -6.82 -29.32 10.93
CA ASN A 78 -6.17 -28.94 12.20
C ASN A 78 -6.15 -27.41 12.47
N GLY A 79 -7.15 -26.67 11.97
CA GLY A 79 -7.24 -25.22 12.11
C GLY A 79 -6.36 -24.43 11.13
N LEU A 80 -5.78 -25.09 10.12
CA LEU A 80 -5.01 -24.48 9.04
C LEU A 80 -5.75 -24.56 7.71
N LEU A 81 -5.58 -23.54 6.88
CA LEU A 81 -6.23 -23.45 5.57
C LEU A 81 -5.27 -23.84 4.43
N ALA A 82 -5.79 -24.63 3.50
CA ALA A 82 -5.17 -24.93 2.22
C ALA A 82 -6.12 -24.49 1.08
N TYR A 83 -5.61 -23.62 0.22
CA TYR A 83 -6.33 -23.10 -0.93
C TYR A 83 -6.07 -23.99 -2.14
N ILE A 84 -7.12 -24.41 -2.83
CA ILE A 84 -7.03 -25.29 -3.99
C ILE A 84 -7.62 -24.53 -5.18
N GLY A 85 -6.94 -24.59 -6.33
CA GLY A 85 -7.49 -23.99 -7.54
C GLY A 85 -6.52 -24.01 -8.71
N THR A 86 -6.65 -23.02 -9.59
CA THR A 86 -5.92 -22.97 -10.86
C THR A 86 -4.80 -21.93 -10.83
N ARG A 87 -3.59 -22.34 -11.21
CA ARG A 87 -2.42 -21.45 -11.30
C ARG A 87 -2.52 -20.59 -12.55
N LEU A 88 -2.37 -19.28 -12.43
CA LEU A 88 -2.68 -18.33 -13.52
C LEU A 88 -1.56 -18.15 -14.56
N ASP A 89 -0.34 -18.57 -14.26
CA ASP A 89 0.82 -18.48 -15.16
C ASP A 89 0.99 -19.74 -16.02
N THR A 90 0.62 -20.92 -15.51
CA THR A 90 0.77 -22.20 -16.21
C THR A 90 -0.56 -22.88 -16.58
N ASP A 91 -1.70 -22.32 -16.17
CA ASP A 91 -3.04 -22.93 -16.30
C ASP A 91 -3.17 -24.32 -15.65
N GLU A 92 -2.26 -24.66 -14.72
CA GLU A 92 -2.33 -25.90 -13.96
C GLU A 92 -3.50 -25.87 -12.97
N THR A 93 -4.44 -26.80 -13.13
CA THR A 93 -5.62 -26.95 -12.27
C THR A 93 -5.31 -27.79 -11.03
N ASN A 94 -6.10 -27.60 -9.97
CA ASN A 94 -6.03 -28.38 -8.73
C ASN A 94 -4.68 -28.24 -7.98
N VAL A 95 -4.01 -27.10 -8.12
CA VAL A 95 -2.80 -26.73 -7.37
C VAL A 95 -3.19 -26.35 -5.95
N ILE A 96 -2.40 -26.81 -4.97
CA ILE A 96 -2.63 -26.58 -3.54
C ILE A 96 -1.63 -25.55 -3.02
N LEU A 97 -2.13 -24.45 -2.45
CA LEU A 97 -1.35 -23.43 -1.76
C LEU A 97 -1.72 -23.41 -0.27
N ARG A 98 -0.78 -23.78 0.60
CA ARG A 98 -0.95 -23.71 2.06
C ARG A 98 -0.90 -22.24 2.52
N GLU A 99 -1.69 -21.87 3.52
CA GLU A 99 -1.74 -20.47 3.99
C GLU A 99 -0.37 -19.90 4.43
N VAL A 100 0.52 -20.75 4.97
CA VAL A 100 1.88 -20.34 5.36
C VAL A 100 2.73 -19.85 4.17
N LEU A 101 2.40 -20.26 2.95
CA LEU A 101 3.12 -19.91 1.72
C LEU A 101 2.50 -18.70 1.01
N LEU A 102 1.48 -18.06 1.58
CA LEU A 102 0.92 -16.81 1.07
C LEU A 102 1.96 -15.68 1.16
N ASP A 103 2.01 -14.84 0.13
CA ASP A 103 2.83 -13.64 0.11
C ASP A 103 2.54 -12.77 1.36
N SER A 104 3.59 -12.17 1.90
CA SER A 104 3.51 -11.28 3.06
C SER A 104 3.04 -9.88 2.68
N ASN A 105 3.16 -9.52 1.40
CA ASN A 105 2.59 -8.30 0.84
C ASN A 105 1.10 -8.49 0.63
N LEU A 106 0.29 -8.15 1.63
CA LEU A 106 -1.15 -8.16 1.45
C LEU A 106 -1.52 -7.01 0.49
N VAL A 107 -1.90 -7.37 -0.74
CA VAL A 107 -2.49 -6.43 -1.68
C VAL A 107 -3.85 -6.02 -1.12
N SER A 108 -3.90 -4.86 -0.47
CA SER A 108 -5.09 -4.09 -0.06
C SER A 108 -6.36 -4.93 0.11
N SER A 109 -6.68 -5.34 1.35
CA SER A 109 -7.95 -5.98 1.66
C SER A 109 -9.10 -5.15 1.09
N LYS A 110 -10.04 -5.80 0.37
CA LYS A 110 -11.18 -5.09 -0.20
C LYS A 110 -11.91 -4.44 0.99
N PRO A 111 -12.35 -3.18 0.90
CA PRO A 111 -12.98 -2.49 2.05
C PRO A 111 -14.22 -3.23 2.57
N GLN A 112 -14.88 -4.01 1.72
CA GLN A 112 -15.96 -4.92 2.09
C GLN A 112 -15.53 -6.04 3.05
N ASP A 113 -14.33 -6.61 2.88
CA ASP A 113 -13.81 -7.69 3.73
C ASP A 113 -13.51 -7.16 5.13
N ARG A 114 -12.95 -5.94 5.21
CA ARG A 114 -12.76 -5.21 6.48
C ARG A 114 -14.09 -4.94 7.19
N LEU A 115 -15.10 -4.51 6.44
CA LEU A 115 -16.44 -4.27 6.97
C LEU A 115 -17.08 -5.56 7.52
N PHE A 116 -16.98 -6.67 6.79
CA PHE A 116 -17.50 -7.97 7.24
C PHE A 116 -16.75 -8.54 8.44
N ALA A 117 -15.46 -8.24 8.59
CA ALA A 117 -14.66 -8.56 9.77
C ALA A 117 -14.94 -7.64 10.98
N GLY A 118 -15.86 -6.68 10.86
CA GLY A 118 -16.18 -5.71 11.92
C GLY A 118 -15.13 -4.60 12.10
N GLN A 119 -14.15 -4.49 11.20
CA GLN A 119 -13.17 -3.41 11.20
C GLN A 119 -13.78 -2.12 10.63
N ILE A 120 -14.39 -1.33 11.51
CA ILE A 120 -15.04 -0.08 11.13
C ILE A 120 -14.11 1.09 11.49
N ASP A 121 -13.55 1.72 10.46
CA ASP A 121 -12.77 2.95 10.62
C ASP A 121 -13.67 4.13 11.06
N ARG A 122 -13.06 5.15 11.70
CA ARG A 122 -13.79 6.36 12.06
C ARG A 122 -14.29 7.12 10.81
N MET A 123 -15.50 7.66 10.91
CA MET A 123 -16.16 8.39 9.80
C MET A 123 -15.40 9.64 9.33
N ASP A 124 -14.70 10.31 10.23
CA ASP A 124 -13.86 11.47 9.91
C ASP A 124 -12.64 11.08 9.05
N ARG A 125 -12.02 9.93 9.32
CA ARG A 125 -10.92 9.37 8.51
C ARG A 125 -11.39 8.99 7.11
N PHE A 126 -12.55 8.35 6.99
CA PHE A 126 -13.15 8.05 5.68
C PHE A 126 -13.36 9.34 4.86
N SER A 127 -13.98 10.34 5.49
CA SER A 127 -14.25 11.65 4.87
C SER A 127 -12.95 12.35 4.45
N LEU A 128 -11.92 12.31 5.30
CA LEU A 128 -10.60 12.88 5.00
C LEU A 128 -9.93 12.16 3.84
N ARG A 129 -9.93 10.82 3.82
CA ARG A 129 -9.32 10.02 2.73
C ARG A 129 -9.93 10.37 1.38
N TYR A 130 -11.25 10.51 1.31
CA TYR A 130 -11.94 10.95 0.09
C TYR A 130 -11.52 12.36 -0.32
N ARG A 131 -11.59 13.34 0.59
CA ARG A 131 -11.22 14.75 0.31
C ARG A 131 -9.76 14.87 -0.12
N ALA A 132 -8.85 14.18 0.55
CA ALA A 132 -7.43 14.18 0.24
C ALA A 132 -7.16 13.72 -1.20
N ARG A 133 -7.77 12.60 -1.64
CA ARG A 133 -7.63 12.12 -3.01
C ARG A 133 -8.21 13.08 -4.04
N LYS A 134 -9.38 13.67 -3.76
CA LYS A 134 -10.00 14.67 -4.63
C LYS A 134 -9.10 15.90 -4.80
N PHE A 135 -8.69 16.52 -3.70
CA PHE A 135 -7.83 17.72 -3.74
C PHE A 135 -6.47 17.42 -4.34
N GLN A 136 -5.84 16.29 -4.02
CA GLN A 136 -4.59 15.87 -4.63
C GLN A 136 -4.73 15.78 -6.16
N SER A 137 -5.77 15.11 -6.67
CA SER A 137 -6.02 15.00 -8.11
C SER A 137 -6.24 16.36 -8.78
N GLU A 138 -6.99 17.27 -8.14
CA GLU A 138 -7.24 18.61 -8.67
C GLU A 138 -5.93 19.42 -8.74
N GLN A 139 -5.10 19.37 -7.70
CA GLN A 139 -3.83 20.09 -7.67
C GLN A 139 -2.81 19.56 -8.68
N TYR A 140 -2.70 18.23 -8.85
CA TYR A 140 -1.76 17.63 -9.82
C TYR A 140 -2.09 17.98 -11.28
N ARG A 141 -3.37 18.22 -11.60
CA ARG A 141 -3.82 18.55 -12.96
C ARG A 141 -3.73 20.04 -13.28
N MET A 142 -3.34 20.88 -12.32
CA MET A 142 -3.25 22.32 -12.53
C MET A 142 -2.23 22.64 -13.62
N PRO A 143 -2.56 23.50 -14.61
CA PRO A 143 -1.66 23.82 -15.72
C PRO A 143 -0.34 24.47 -15.31
N TRP A 144 -0.30 25.10 -14.14
CA TRP A 144 0.84 25.80 -13.55
C TRP A 144 1.40 25.05 -12.31
N SER A 145 1.26 23.72 -12.29
CA SER A 145 1.95 22.88 -11.30
C SER A 145 3.47 23.15 -11.36
N GLY A 146 4.13 23.21 -10.20
CA GLY A 146 5.54 23.61 -10.08
C GLY A 146 5.79 25.12 -9.98
N LEU A 147 4.82 25.98 -10.33
CA LEU A 147 5.00 27.45 -10.32
C LEU A 147 4.23 28.17 -9.20
N ARG A 148 3.84 27.46 -8.13
CA ARG A 148 3.11 28.04 -6.99
C ARG A 148 3.75 27.80 -5.62
N GLY A 149 4.73 26.89 -5.53
CA GLY A 149 5.36 26.50 -4.27
C GLY A 149 6.51 27.41 -3.87
N GLN A 150 7.06 28.16 -4.82
CA GLN A 150 8.21 29.02 -4.62
C GLN A 150 7.86 30.26 -3.79
N ARG A 151 8.75 30.61 -2.86
CA ARG A 151 8.63 31.82 -2.03
C ARG A 151 9.23 33.03 -2.74
N THR A 152 8.61 33.44 -3.85
CA THR A 152 9.04 34.61 -4.65
C THR A 152 7.83 35.45 -5.05
N SER A 153 8.07 36.70 -5.42
CA SER A 153 7.03 37.55 -6.03
C SER A 153 6.59 36.99 -7.39
N LEU A 154 5.34 37.23 -7.76
CA LEU A 154 4.78 36.83 -9.06
C LEU A 154 5.17 37.83 -10.15
N ILE A 155 6.43 37.77 -10.59
CA ILE A 155 6.98 38.67 -11.59
C ILE A 155 6.77 38.06 -12.99
N PRO A 156 6.04 38.72 -13.92
CA PRO A 156 5.62 38.11 -15.19
C PRO A 156 6.76 37.57 -16.05
N HIS A 157 7.89 38.28 -16.18
CA HIS A 157 8.99 37.82 -17.04
C HIS A 157 9.66 36.56 -16.47
N GLN A 158 9.86 36.50 -15.15
CA GLN A 158 10.45 35.33 -14.46
C GLN A 158 9.56 34.10 -14.60
N LEU A 159 8.24 34.26 -14.41
CA LEU A 159 7.26 33.18 -14.57
C LEU A 159 7.18 32.69 -16.02
N ASN A 160 7.29 33.60 -16.99
CA ASN A 160 7.30 33.23 -18.40
C ASN A 160 8.52 32.36 -18.75
N ILE A 161 9.71 32.75 -18.29
CA ILE A 161 10.94 31.97 -18.49
C ILE A 161 10.82 30.59 -17.83
N ALA A 162 10.37 30.54 -16.57
CA ALA A 162 10.19 29.28 -15.85
C ALA A 162 9.18 28.35 -16.52
N HIS A 163 8.04 28.89 -16.97
CA HIS A 163 7.01 28.12 -17.66
C HIS A 163 7.48 27.57 -19.01
N ASP A 164 8.19 28.37 -19.81
CA ASP A 164 8.71 27.92 -21.11
C ASP A 164 9.83 26.89 -20.91
N VAL A 165 10.87 27.23 -20.15
CA VAL A 165 12.06 26.39 -19.99
C VAL A 165 11.78 25.14 -19.17
N GLY A 166 11.03 25.23 -18.08
CA GLY A 166 10.73 24.11 -17.19
C GLY A 166 9.87 23.01 -17.81
N ARG A 167 9.17 23.30 -18.92
CA ARG A 167 8.35 22.33 -19.65
C ARG A 167 9.07 21.58 -20.77
N ARG A 168 10.32 21.96 -21.07
CA ARG A 168 11.11 21.33 -22.14
C ARG A 168 11.73 20.02 -21.63
N HIS A 169 11.83 19.04 -22.52
CA HIS A 169 12.62 17.84 -22.24
C HIS A 169 14.11 18.17 -22.39
N ALA A 170 14.92 17.94 -21.35
CA ALA A 170 16.35 18.24 -21.29
C ALA A 170 16.72 19.69 -21.69
N PRO A 171 16.24 20.71 -20.94
CA PRO A 171 16.45 22.11 -21.29
C PRO A 171 17.93 22.50 -21.25
N ARG A 172 18.38 23.20 -22.30
CA ARG A 172 19.71 23.85 -22.39
C ARG A 172 19.48 25.32 -22.74
N VAL A 173 19.66 26.22 -21.78
CA VAL A 173 19.34 27.64 -21.91
C VAL A 173 20.44 28.48 -21.25
N LEU A 174 20.73 29.64 -21.84
CA LEU A 174 21.57 30.67 -21.25
C LEU A 174 20.67 31.78 -20.68
N LEU A 175 20.65 31.94 -19.35
CA LEU A 175 19.96 33.06 -18.69
C LEU A 175 20.91 34.26 -18.65
N ALA A 176 20.65 35.25 -19.50
CA ALA A 176 21.52 36.41 -19.72
C ALA A 176 20.86 37.74 -19.37
N ASP A 177 19.82 37.72 -18.52
CA ASP A 177 19.15 38.93 -18.05
C ASP A 177 20.10 39.87 -17.32
N GLU A 178 19.71 41.13 -17.17
CA GLU A 178 20.49 42.12 -16.43
C GLU A 178 20.70 41.70 -14.96
N VAL A 179 21.73 42.27 -14.33
CA VAL A 179 22.03 42.02 -12.92
C VAL A 179 20.85 42.50 -12.06
N GLY A 180 20.35 41.63 -11.18
CA GLY A 180 19.20 41.93 -10.33
C GLY A 180 17.83 41.53 -10.89
N LEU A 181 17.72 41.13 -12.17
CA LEU A 181 16.44 40.73 -12.77
C LEU A 181 15.93 39.34 -12.37
N GLY A 182 16.74 38.55 -11.68
CA GLY A 182 16.31 37.28 -11.07
C GLY A 182 16.77 36.00 -11.75
N LYS A 183 17.90 36.00 -12.47
CA LYS A 183 18.50 34.79 -13.07
C LYS A 183 18.55 33.57 -12.13
N THR A 184 18.86 33.78 -10.85
CA THR A 184 18.89 32.71 -9.84
C THR A 184 17.50 32.24 -9.42
N ILE A 185 16.51 33.13 -9.45
CA ILE A 185 15.10 32.82 -9.19
C ILE A 185 14.55 31.96 -10.32
N GLU A 186 14.78 32.37 -11.58
CA GLU A 186 14.37 31.63 -12.78
C GLU A 186 14.99 30.23 -12.79
N ALA A 187 16.30 30.13 -12.55
CA ALA A 187 16.98 28.83 -12.42
C ALA A 187 16.37 27.96 -11.31
N GLY A 188 16.03 28.56 -10.16
CA GLY A 188 15.37 27.87 -9.07
C GLY A 188 13.98 27.34 -9.44
N MET A 189 13.18 28.13 -10.17
CA MET A 189 11.86 27.71 -10.65
C MET A 189 11.94 26.59 -11.71
N ILE A 190 12.99 26.56 -12.53
CA ILE A 190 13.22 25.49 -13.51
C ILE A 190 13.56 24.14 -12.82
N LEU A 191 14.18 24.18 -11.64
CA LEU A 191 14.55 23.00 -10.86
C LEU A 191 13.43 22.50 -9.92
N HIS A 192 12.44 23.33 -9.61
CA HIS A 192 11.40 23.08 -8.61
C HIS A 192 10.24 22.23 -9.14
#